data_AF-A0AAW1HGH1-F1
#
_entry.id   AF-A0AAW1HGH1-F1
#
_cell.length_a   1.000
_cell.length_b   1.000
_cell.length_c   1.000
_cell.angle_alpha   90.00
_cell.angle_beta   90.00
_cell.angle_gamma   90.00
#
_symmetry.space_group_name_H-M   'P 1'
#
loop_
_entity.id
_entity.type
_entity.pdbx_description
1 polymer ?
#
loop_
_entity_poly.entity_id
_entity_poly.type
_entity_poly.pdbx_seq_one_letter_code
_entity_poly.pdbx_strand_id
1 'polypeptide(L)'
;MKIYLLHPLTQTLTFQENFENENERIIVLGCRELIQGRGVAEIWLADGTFKVVPELFFQLYTIHFQYKSGCNPAALYCLLPKNTQHSYTRMVQNIKTILPNSNPRTILLDFETAAMNAFSNEFPNSEISGCYLT
;
A
#
# COMPACT_ATOMS: atom_id res chain seq x y z
N MET A 1 -11.30 7.84 -10.52
CA MET A 1 -12.67 7.35 -10.23
C MET A 1 -12.57 6.36 -9.07
N LYS A 2 -13.27 6.56 -7.96
CA LYS A 2 -13.34 5.55 -6.87
C LYS A 2 -14.45 4.57 -7.24
N ILE A 3 -14.13 3.29 -7.42
CA ILE A 3 -15.11 2.25 -7.72
C ILE A 3 -15.10 1.30 -6.53
N TYR A 4 -16.26 0.93 -6.01
CA TYR A 4 -16.36 -0.12 -5.01
C TYR A 4 -16.76 -1.41 -5.73
N LEU A 5 -15.90 -2.42 -5.71
CA LEU A 5 -16.23 -3.73 -6.27
C LEU A 5 -16.89 -4.57 -5.17
N LEU A 6 -18.19 -4.83 -5.34
CA LEU A 6 -18.96 -5.69 -4.45
C LEU A 6 -18.76 -7.15 -4.86
N HIS A 7 -18.09 -7.96 -4.02
CA HIS A 7 -18.13 -9.42 -4.14
C HIS A 7 -19.18 -9.99 -3.17
N PRO A 8 -20.00 -10.99 -3.54
CA PRO A 8 -21.20 -11.37 -2.77
C PRO A 8 -20.95 -12.07 -1.43
N LEU A 9 -19.69 -12.35 -1.07
CA LEU A 9 -19.36 -13.15 0.11
C LEU A 9 -18.27 -12.42 0.94
N THR A 10 -18.75 -11.61 1.89
CA THR A 10 -18.14 -11.27 3.19
C THR A 10 -16.79 -10.52 3.28
N GLN A 11 -16.32 -9.84 2.25
CA GLN A 11 -15.29 -8.79 2.43
C GLN A 11 -15.50 -7.67 1.43
N THR A 12 -15.79 -6.45 1.90
CA THR A 12 -15.93 -5.31 0.99
C THR A 12 -14.54 -4.81 0.61
N LEU A 13 -14.17 -4.93 -0.66
CA LEU A 13 -12.92 -4.36 -1.18
C LEU A 13 -13.17 -2.92 -1.66
N THR A 14 -12.34 -1.99 -1.19
CA THR A 14 -12.21 -0.65 -1.78
C THR A 14 -11.28 -0.77 -2.98
N PHE A 15 -11.69 -0.22 -4.13
CA PHE A 15 -10.86 -0.18 -5.32
C PHE A 15 -10.60 1.28 -5.71
N GLN A 16 -9.34 1.57 -6.01
CA GLN A 16 -8.92 2.84 -6.56
C GLN A 16 -7.93 2.62 -7.69
N GLU A 17 -8.15 3.34 -8.77
CA GLU A 17 -7.31 3.29 -9.95
C GLU A 17 -6.83 4.69 -10.32
N ASN A 18 -5.54 4.78 -10.65
CA ASN A 18 -4.89 6.01 -11.06
C ASN A 18 -3.87 5.72 -12.17
N PHE A 19 -3.90 6.51 -13.24
CA PHE A 19 -2.97 6.40 -14.36
C PHE A 19 -2.65 7.79 -14.92
N GLU A 20 -1.39 8.03 -15.26
CA GLU A 20 -0.96 9.21 -16.02
C GLU A 20 -0.97 8.93 -17.53
N ASN A 21 -0.71 7.68 -17.90
CA ASN A 21 -0.89 7.08 -19.22
C ASN A 21 -1.10 5.57 -19.05
N GLU A 22 -1.44 4.85 -20.12
CA GLU A 22 -1.79 3.42 -20.09
C GLU A 22 -0.71 2.52 -19.46
N ASN A 23 0.57 2.88 -19.61
CA ASN A 23 1.71 2.12 -19.09
C ASN A 23 2.10 2.49 -17.65
N GLU A 24 1.38 3.42 -17.03
CA GLU A 24 1.67 3.93 -15.69
C GLU A 24 0.45 3.86 -14.76
N ARG A 25 -0.33 2.78 -14.99
CA ARG A 25 -1.50 2.40 -14.22
C ARG A 25 -1.10 1.85 -12.85
N ILE A 26 -1.73 2.37 -11.81
CA ILE A 26 -1.67 1.86 -10.44
C ILE A 26 -3.07 1.45 -10.02
N ILE A 27 -3.19 0.24 -9.49
CA ILE A 27 -4.44 -0.26 -8.89
C ILE A 27 -4.19 -0.46 -7.40
N VAL A 28 -5.05 0.09 -6.56
CA VAL A 28 -5.06 -0.12 -5.11
C VAL A 28 -6.36 -0.80 -4.73
N LEU A 29 -6.25 -2.01 -4.18
CA LEU A 29 -7.32 -2.77 -3.57
C LEU A 29 -7.15 -2.72 -2.06
N GLY A 30 -8.25 -2.64 -1.31
CA GLY A 30 -8.18 -2.50 0.13
C GLY A 30 -9.30 -3.17 0.88
N CYS A 31 -8.98 -3.85 1.98
CA CYS A 31 -10.00 -4.46 2.84
C CYS A 31 -10.69 -3.38 3.68
N ARG A 32 -11.99 -3.16 3.43
CA ARG A 32 -12.77 -2.10 4.08
C ARG A 32 -12.79 -2.22 5.59
N GLU A 33 -12.90 -3.44 6.12
CA GLU A 33 -12.92 -3.66 7.58
C GLU A 33 -11.61 -3.24 8.25
N LEU A 34 -10.47 -3.52 7.61
CA LEU A 34 -9.15 -3.13 8.12
C LEU A 34 -8.91 -1.62 8.00
N ILE A 35 -9.29 -1.04 6.85
CA ILE A 35 -9.21 0.40 6.57
C ILE A 35 -10.11 1.22 7.50
N GLN A 36 -11.35 0.77 7.75
CA GLN A 36 -12.32 1.49 8.58
C GLN A 36 -12.12 1.22 10.07
N GLY A 37 -11.78 -0.01 10.44
CA GLY A 37 -11.58 -0.40 11.83
C GLY A 37 -10.27 0.14 12.42
N ARG A 38 -9.24 0.36 11.58
CA ARG A 38 -7.88 0.77 12.01
C ARG A 38 -7.11 1.58 10.97
N GLY A 39 -7.76 2.51 10.26
CA GLY A 39 -7.07 3.46 9.34
C GLY A 39 -5.99 4.37 9.97
N VAL A 40 -5.62 4.11 11.24
CA VAL A 40 -4.66 4.82 12.09
C VAL A 40 -3.72 3.83 12.78
N ALA A 41 -3.47 2.64 12.21
CA ALA A 41 -2.48 1.72 12.78
C ALA A 41 -1.14 2.45 12.93
N GLU A 42 -0.57 2.44 14.14
CA GLU A 42 0.70 3.13 14.42
C GLU A 42 1.86 2.48 13.67
N ILE A 43 1.77 1.18 13.37
CA ILE A 43 2.82 0.42 12.71
C ILE A 43 2.30 -0.16 11.41
N TRP A 44 2.94 0.23 10.31
CA TRP A 44 2.71 -0.32 8.98
C TRP A 44 3.89 -1.21 8.61
N LEU A 45 3.60 -2.33 7.97
CA LEU A 45 4.60 -3.17 7.31
C LEU A 45 4.28 -3.17 5.82
N ALA A 46 5.28 -2.92 4.99
CA ALA A 46 5.09 -2.74 3.57
C ALA A 46 6.14 -3.56 2.81
N ASP A 47 5.65 -4.42 1.93
CA ASP A 47 6.42 -5.48 1.26
C ASP A 47 6.12 -5.48 -0.25
N GLY A 48 7.15 -5.72 -1.04
CA GLY A 48 7.06 -5.79 -2.50
C GLY A 48 7.36 -7.19 -3.01
N THR A 49 6.42 -7.81 -3.74
CA THR A 49 6.62 -9.12 -4.37
C THR A 49 6.42 -9.09 -5.88
N PHE A 50 7.37 -9.72 -6.58
CA PHE A 50 7.39 -9.83 -8.05
C PHE A 50 6.74 -11.12 -8.56
N LYS A 51 6.51 -12.10 -7.69
CA LYS A 51 6.26 -13.50 -8.10
C LYS A 51 4.84 -13.78 -8.61
N VAL A 52 3.91 -12.82 -8.50
CA VAL A 52 2.48 -13.02 -8.82
C VAL A 52 1.86 -11.73 -9.35
N VAL A 53 2.23 -11.30 -10.57
CA VAL A 53 1.60 -10.14 -11.23
C VAL A 53 1.25 -10.38 -12.70
N PRO A 54 0.12 -9.84 -13.19
CA PRO A 54 -0.16 -9.81 -14.62
C PRO A 54 0.92 -9.02 -15.38
N GLU A 55 1.15 -9.36 -16.66
CA GLU A 55 2.20 -8.73 -17.50
C GLU A 55 2.17 -7.19 -17.55
N LEU A 56 1.00 -6.59 -17.30
CA LEU A 56 0.82 -5.14 -17.27
C LEU A 56 1.41 -4.45 -16.02
N PHE A 57 1.85 -5.21 -15.01
CA PHE A 57 2.38 -4.69 -13.76
C PHE A 57 3.73 -5.31 -13.45
N PHE A 58 4.61 -4.52 -12.84
CA PHE A 58 5.94 -4.95 -12.45
C PHE A 58 5.93 -5.70 -11.12
N GLN A 59 5.08 -5.27 -10.18
CA GLN A 59 5.05 -5.85 -8.84
C GLN A 59 3.71 -5.65 -8.13
N LEU A 60 3.44 -6.55 -7.20
CA LEU A 60 2.41 -6.40 -6.19
C LEU A 60 3.08 -5.90 -4.92
N TYR A 61 2.58 -4.78 -4.39
CA TYR A 61 3.07 -4.17 -3.17
C TYR A 61 1.96 -4.21 -2.13
N THR A 62 2.21 -4.77 -0.95
CA THR A 62 1.19 -4.95 0.09
C THR A 62 1.49 -4.09 1.30
N ILE A 63 0.44 -3.48 1.86
CA ILE A 63 0.53 -2.73 3.12
C ILE A 63 -0.25 -3.50 4.18
N HIS A 64 0.45 -3.88 5.23
CA HIS A 64 -0.06 -4.61 6.36
C HIS A 64 -0.16 -3.67 7.55
N PHE A 65 -1.27 -3.75 8.27
CA PHE A 65 -1.43 -3.01 9.52
C PHE A 65 -1.11 -3.95 10.66
N GLN A 66 -0.33 -3.46 11.62
CA GLN A 66 -0.16 -4.21 12.86
C GLN A 66 -1.53 -4.41 13.51
N TYR A 67 -1.92 -5.67 13.64
CA TYR A 67 -3.11 -6.07 14.37
C TYR A 67 -2.67 -6.62 15.74
N LYS A 68 -3.50 -7.43 16.40
CA LYS A 68 -3.15 -8.06 17.68
C LYS A 68 -1.81 -8.79 17.58
N SER A 69 -1.11 -8.95 18.72
CA SER A 69 0.21 -9.57 18.80
C SER A 69 0.34 -10.81 17.90
N GLY A 70 1.24 -10.72 16.91
CA GLY A 70 1.56 -11.81 15.98
C GLY A 70 0.71 -11.88 14.70
N CYS A 71 -0.25 -10.97 14.48
CA CYS A 71 -1.05 -10.95 13.26
C CYS A 71 -0.96 -9.58 12.59
N ASN A 72 -0.57 -9.56 11.31
CA ASN A 72 -0.45 -8.34 10.50
C ASN A 72 -1.14 -8.58 9.14
N PRO A 73 -2.48 -8.51 9.06
CA PRO A 73 -3.18 -8.75 7.81
C PRO A 73 -2.87 -7.65 6.79
N ALA A 74 -2.80 -8.03 5.51
CA ALA A 74 -2.71 -7.07 4.42
C ALA A 74 -4.01 -6.27 4.35
N ALA A 75 -3.91 -4.96 4.56
CA ALA A 75 -5.01 -4.03 4.45
C ALA A 75 -5.14 -3.47 3.04
N LEU A 76 -4.02 -3.32 2.34
CA LEU A 76 -3.96 -2.80 0.97
C LEU A 76 -3.08 -3.68 0.09
N TYR A 77 -3.49 -3.83 -1.16
CA TYR A 77 -2.80 -4.52 -2.23
C TYR A 77 -2.68 -3.55 -3.41
N CYS A 78 -1.46 -3.22 -3.78
CA CYS A 78 -1.14 -2.21 -4.78
C CYS A 78 -0.43 -2.86 -5.96
N LEU A 79 -1.00 -2.84 -7.15
CA LEU A 79 -0.31 -3.24 -8.37
C LEU A 79 0.40 -2.02 -8.94
N LEU A 80 1.73 -2.09 -9.06
CA LEU A 80 2.57 -0.99 -9.55
C LEU A 80 3.15 -1.31 -10.92
N PRO A 81 3.29 -0.31 -11.79
CA PRO A 81 3.86 -0.47 -13.12
C PRO A 81 5.39 -0.54 -13.10
N LYS A 82 6.06 -0.03 -12.05
CA LYS A 82 7.54 0.07 -11.96
C LYS A 82 7.98 0.11 -10.48
N ASN A 83 9.22 -0.26 -10.18
CA ASN A 83 9.86 -0.11 -8.86
C ASN A 83 10.65 1.22 -8.73
N THR A 84 10.11 2.32 -9.26
CA THR A 84 10.76 3.64 -9.19
C THR A 84 10.19 4.46 -8.05
N GLN A 85 11.00 5.37 -7.47
CA GLN A 85 10.54 6.26 -6.40
C GLN A 85 9.28 7.04 -6.82
N HIS A 86 9.21 7.50 -8.06
CA HIS A 86 8.03 8.18 -8.59
C HIS A 86 6.77 7.28 -8.54
N SER A 87 6.89 6.00 -8.92
CA SER A 87 5.77 5.06 -8.87
C SER A 87 5.32 4.79 -7.43
N TYR A 88 6.26 4.64 -6.49
CA TYR A 88 5.94 4.51 -5.07
C TYR A 88 5.31 5.77 -4.47
N THR A 89 5.81 6.95 -4.82
CA THR A 89 5.22 8.22 -4.38
C THR A 89 3.76 8.31 -4.82
N ARG A 90 3.48 7.99 -6.10
CA ARG A 90 2.10 7.93 -6.60
C ARG A 90 1.26 6.89 -5.86
N MET A 91 1.80 5.70 -5.59
CA MET A 91 1.12 4.68 -4.76
C MET A 91 0.75 5.24 -3.38
N VAL A 92 1.71 5.83 -2.65
CA VAL A 92 1.49 6.36 -1.30
C VAL A 92 0.47 7.51 -1.30
N GLN A 93 0.51 8.38 -2.31
CA GLN A 93 -0.50 9.43 -2.48
C GLN A 93 -1.89 8.84 -2.70
N ASN A 94 -2.02 7.78 -3.51
CA ASN A 94 -3.30 7.07 -3.66
C ASN A 94 -3.76 6.47 -2.32
N ILE A 95 -2.86 5.87 -1.55
CA ILE A 95 -3.17 5.33 -0.22
C ILE A 95 -3.71 6.44 0.70
N LYS A 96 -3.08 7.61 0.74
CA LYS A 96 -3.56 8.75 1.53
C LYS A 96 -4.95 9.23 1.10
N THR A 97 -5.31 9.12 -0.17
CA THR A 97 -6.69 9.46 -0.58
C THR A 97 -7.74 8.43 -0.14
N ILE A 98 -7.32 7.19 0.15
CA ILE A 98 -8.15 6.13 0.74
C ILE A 98 -8.19 6.28 2.26
N LEU A 99 -7.07 6.69 2.86
CA LEU A 99 -6.84 6.84 4.30
C LEU A 99 -6.37 8.27 4.63
N PRO A 100 -7.23 9.29 4.49
CA PRO A 100 -6.81 10.70 4.63
C PRO A 100 -6.27 11.06 6.01
N ASN A 101 -6.67 10.32 7.04
CA ASN A 101 -6.26 10.54 8.42
C ASN A 101 -5.14 9.59 8.87
N SER A 102 -4.53 8.83 7.95
CA SER A 102 -3.40 7.96 8.31
C SER A 102 -2.20 8.79 8.73
N ASN A 103 -1.65 8.48 9.90
CA ASN A 103 -0.39 9.03 10.37
C ASN A 103 0.37 7.93 11.13
N PRO A 104 0.91 6.92 10.43
CA PRO A 104 1.64 5.84 11.07
C PRO A 104 2.83 6.41 11.84
N ARG A 105 3.10 5.88 13.03
CA ARG A 105 4.29 6.21 13.81
C ARG A 105 5.53 5.55 13.23
N THR A 106 5.41 4.31 12.80
CA THR A 106 6.51 3.51 12.25
C THR A 106 6.07 2.83 10.96
N ILE A 107 6.93 2.87 9.94
CA ILE A 107 6.74 2.14 8.69
C ILE A 107 7.96 1.25 8.49
N LEU A 108 7.72 -0.06 8.48
CA LEU A 108 8.71 -1.08 8.20
C LEU A 108 8.66 -1.40 6.71
N LEU A 109 9.78 -1.23 6.03
CA LEU A 109 9.92 -1.44 4.58
C LEU A 109 11.10 -2.37 4.32
N ASP A 110 11.11 -3.02 3.16
CA ASP A 110 12.36 -3.57 2.63
C ASP A 110 13.36 -2.44 2.33
N PHE A 111 14.65 -2.77 2.29
CA PHE A 111 15.76 -1.83 2.03
C PHE A 111 15.79 -1.25 0.60
N GLU A 112 14.68 -1.31 -0.11
CA GLU A 112 14.56 -0.70 -1.42
C GLU A 112 14.51 0.83 -1.29
N THR A 113 15.61 1.49 -1.66
CA THR A 113 15.80 2.94 -1.49
C THR A 113 14.68 3.77 -2.13
N ALA A 114 14.17 3.33 -3.28
CA ALA A 114 13.08 4.01 -3.98
C ALA A 114 11.79 4.04 -3.14
N ALA A 115 11.40 2.91 -2.55
CA ALA A 115 10.25 2.83 -1.66
C ALA A 115 10.51 3.64 -0.37
N MET A 116 11.67 3.47 0.28
CA MET A 116 12.02 4.19 1.51
C MET A 116 11.92 5.71 1.33
N ASN A 117 12.47 6.25 0.24
CA ASN A 117 12.41 7.68 -0.06
C ASN A 117 10.96 8.15 -0.30
N ALA A 118 10.16 7.37 -1.02
CA ALA A 118 8.77 7.72 -1.28
C ALA A 118 7.94 7.79 0.02
N PHE A 119 8.06 6.78 0.89
CA PHE A 119 7.40 6.78 2.18
C PHE A 119 7.90 7.88 3.11
N SER A 120 9.22 8.13 3.17
CA SER A 120 9.79 9.21 3.99
C SER A 120 9.32 10.59 3.55
N ASN A 121 9.21 10.83 2.24
CA ASN A 121 8.75 12.13 1.72
C ASN A 121 7.25 12.34 1.97
N GLU A 122 6.46 11.29 1.85
CA GLU A 122 5.01 11.38 2.02
C GLU A 122 4.61 11.34 3.51
N PHE A 123 5.33 10.61 4.37
CA PHE A 123 5.09 10.57 5.81
C PHE A 123 6.32 11.05 6.59
N PRO A 124 6.62 12.36 6.57
CA PRO A 124 7.85 12.91 7.16
C PRO A 124 7.93 12.79 8.68
N ASN A 125 6.80 12.53 9.34
CA ASN A 125 6.72 12.36 10.80
C ASN A 125 6.82 10.88 11.23
N SER A 126 6.85 9.94 10.28
CA SER A 126 6.97 8.52 10.59
C SER A 126 8.43 8.11 10.72
N GLU A 127 8.71 7.21 11.65
CA GLU A 127 9.98 6.50 11.70
C GLU A 127 10.01 5.44 10.60
N ILE A 128 10.90 5.61 9.62
CA ILE A 128 11.13 4.63 8.56
C ILE A 128 12.25 3.71 9.00
N SER A 129 11.98 2.41 9.03
CA SER A 129 12.99 1.40 9.35
C SER A 129 13.01 0.30 8.30
N GLY A 130 14.22 -0.09 7.90
CA GLY A 130 14.44 -1.20 6.98
C GLY A 130 14.31 -2.53 7.72
N CYS A 131 13.58 -3.47 7.16
CA CYS A 131 13.47 -4.83 7.66
C CYS A 131 14.11 -5.81 6.67
N TYR A 132 14.84 -6.81 7.18
CA TYR A 132 15.21 -7.99 6.41
C TYR A 132 14.10 -9.02 6.60
N LEU A 133 12.99 -8.88 5.86
CA LEU A 133 12.02 -9.95 5.69
C LEU A 133 12.24 -10.51 4.28
N THR A 134 13.19 -11.44 4.16
CA THR A 134 13.49 -12.16 2.91
C THR A 134 12.97 -13.58 2.96
#